data_AF-A0AA36H0Y6-F1
#
_entry.id   AF-A0AA36H0Y6-F1
#
_cell.length_a   1.000
_cell.length_b   1.000
_cell.length_c   1.000
_cell.angle_alpha   90.00
_cell.angle_beta   90.00
_cell.angle_gamma   90.00
#
_symmetry.space_group_name_H-M   'P 1'
#
loop_
_entity.id
_entity.type
_entity.pdbx_description
1 polymer ?
#
loop_
_entity_poly.entity_id
_entity_poly.type
_entity_poly.pdbx_seq_one_letter_code
_entity_poly.pdbx_strand_id
1 'polypeptide(L)'
;MLPKRKRYILKIPISLQPSKRTRCNVEAPANINANLRKWRKLATSANLQRRKTSKNDIFNEDPCMVSHSCLPINRYGDKANRHGYQACQALRKDKHAYKTTPYRHFSETAQNILNELWKTIDDRRKVLGKFHGDSYEHKRKTFANKLRGMLSRRISPPFEELLKCLHSINSVSFGTLYNVKEDAQASKVLRRKDQQRRDKINQEMAEFKQLFTSSVLLHTDIIIDYCRKMSRFVTEKTI
;
A
#
# COMPACT_ATOMS: atom_id res chain seq x y z
N MET A 1 32.41 -18.56 55.75
CA MET A 1 33.09 -19.73 55.14
C MET A 1 32.21 -20.28 54.01
N LEU A 2 32.65 -20.20 52.75
CA LEU A 2 31.95 -20.81 51.60
C LEU A 2 32.93 -21.72 50.84
N PRO A 3 32.49 -22.88 50.33
CA PRO A 3 33.39 -23.91 49.83
C PRO A 3 33.90 -23.57 48.42
N LYS A 4 35.22 -23.73 48.22
CA LYS A 4 35.89 -23.56 46.93
C LYS A 4 35.45 -24.68 45.97
N ARG A 5 34.73 -24.34 44.90
CA ARG A 5 34.41 -25.28 43.80
C ARG A 5 35.66 -25.54 42.95
N LYS A 6 36.06 -26.81 42.88
CA LYS A 6 37.12 -27.31 42.00
C LYS A 6 36.66 -27.22 40.54
N ARG A 7 37.43 -26.52 39.70
CA ARG A 7 37.23 -26.49 38.24
C ARG A 7 37.99 -27.66 37.62
N TYR A 8 37.29 -28.52 36.89
CA TYR A 8 37.90 -29.53 36.04
C TYR A 8 38.15 -28.91 34.67
N ILE A 9 39.40 -28.99 34.20
CA ILE A 9 39.80 -28.55 32.85
C ILE A 9 39.66 -29.77 31.93
N LEU A 10 38.58 -29.81 31.15
CA LEU A 10 38.45 -30.73 30.03
C LEU A 10 39.16 -30.12 28.82
N LYS A 11 40.33 -30.68 28.45
CA LYS A 11 40.98 -30.40 27.17
C LYS A 11 40.22 -31.14 26.06
N ILE A 12 39.62 -30.38 25.15
CA ILE A 12 39.08 -30.90 23.89
C ILE A 12 40.04 -30.45 22.77
N PRO A 13 40.59 -31.35 21.94
CA PRO A 13 41.43 -30.96 20.83
C PRO A 13 40.59 -30.38 19.69
N ILE A 14 40.94 -29.17 19.27
CA ILE A 14 40.36 -28.48 18.11
C ILE A 14 41.03 -29.06 16.86
N SER A 15 40.25 -29.79 16.06
CA SER A 15 40.57 -30.09 14.67
C SER A 15 39.26 -30.10 13.89
N LEU A 16 38.89 -28.96 13.33
CA LEU A 16 37.86 -28.89 12.29
C LEU A 16 38.25 -27.82 11.27
N GLN A 17 38.75 -28.33 10.15
CA GLN A 17 38.94 -27.62 8.89
C GLN A 17 37.58 -27.12 8.34
N PRO A 18 37.56 -26.01 7.59
CA PRO A 18 36.34 -25.44 7.03
C PRO A 18 35.73 -26.35 5.95
N SER A 19 34.53 -26.86 6.23
CA SER A 19 33.68 -27.60 5.29
C SER A 19 33.21 -26.69 4.15
N LYS A 20 33.51 -27.12 2.91
CA LYS A 20 33.06 -26.50 1.67
C LYS A 20 31.53 -26.54 1.62
N ARG A 21 30.90 -25.36 1.53
CA ARG A 21 29.46 -25.18 1.31
C ARG A 21 28.99 -26.00 0.10
N THR A 22 28.33 -27.12 0.37
CA THR A 22 27.49 -27.81 -0.60
C THR A 22 26.18 -27.02 -0.72
N ARG A 23 25.81 -26.64 -1.94
CA ARG A 23 24.46 -26.15 -2.27
C ARG A 23 23.47 -27.27 -1.98
N CYS A 24 22.71 -27.15 -0.91
CA CYS A 24 21.54 -27.99 -0.71
C CYS A 24 20.45 -27.54 -1.69
N ASN A 25 20.31 -28.26 -2.81
CA ASN A 25 19.04 -28.33 -3.52
C ASN A 25 18.04 -29.03 -2.61
N VAL A 26 17.30 -28.26 -1.82
CA VAL A 26 16.15 -28.78 -1.07
C VAL A 26 15.01 -28.91 -2.09
N GLU A 27 14.93 -30.07 -2.73
CA GLU A 27 13.73 -30.47 -3.46
C GLU A 27 12.56 -30.49 -2.46
N ALA A 28 11.66 -29.52 -2.60
CA ALA A 28 10.43 -29.51 -1.83
C ALA A 28 9.68 -30.82 -2.09
N PRO A 29 9.23 -31.55 -1.05
CA PRO A 29 8.59 -32.85 -1.22
C PRO A 29 7.37 -32.70 -2.15
N ALA A 30 7.36 -33.48 -3.22
CA ALA A 30 6.36 -33.45 -4.30
C ALA A 30 4.90 -33.51 -3.80
N ASN A 31 4.69 -33.99 -2.57
CA ASN A 31 3.39 -34.15 -1.91
C ASN A 31 2.70 -32.81 -1.53
N ILE A 32 3.46 -31.75 -1.21
CA ILE A 32 2.85 -30.44 -0.84
C ILE A 32 2.18 -29.79 -2.05
N ASN A 33 2.76 -29.96 -3.24
CA ASN A 33 2.21 -29.44 -4.49
C ASN A 33 0.94 -30.18 -4.94
N ALA A 34 0.80 -31.46 -4.63
CA ALA A 34 -0.40 -32.24 -4.92
C ALA A 34 -1.60 -31.76 -4.10
N ASN A 35 -1.40 -31.49 -2.81
CA ASN A 35 -2.44 -30.96 -1.94
C ASN A 35 -2.86 -29.54 -2.35
N LEU A 36 -1.92 -28.65 -2.69
CA LEU A 36 -2.24 -27.30 -3.17
C LEU A 36 -3.04 -27.32 -4.49
N ARG A 37 -2.75 -28.26 -5.40
CA ARG A 37 -3.54 -28.47 -6.63
C ARG A 37 -4.95 -28.99 -6.32
N LYS A 38 -5.10 -29.89 -5.34
CA LYS A 38 -6.42 -30.40 -4.89
C LYS A 38 -7.27 -29.29 -4.26
N TRP A 39 -6.69 -28.45 -3.40
CA TRP A 39 -7.39 -27.30 -2.81
C TRP A 39 -7.79 -26.24 -3.84
N ARG A 40 -6.95 -25.95 -4.84
CA ARG A 40 -7.32 -25.04 -5.94
C ARG A 40 -8.49 -25.58 -6.77
N LYS A 41 -8.53 -26.88 -7.06
CA LYS A 41 -9.64 -27.53 -7.78
C LYS A 41 -10.94 -27.53 -6.98
N LEU A 42 -10.87 -27.76 -5.66
CA LEU A 42 -12.04 -27.69 -4.78
C LEU A 42 -12.58 -26.25 -4.63
N ALA A 43 -11.69 -25.27 -4.49
CA ALA A 43 -12.08 -23.85 -4.39
C ALA A 43 -12.68 -23.28 -5.69
N THR A 44 -12.21 -23.73 -6.86
CA THR A 44 -12.83 -23.37 -8.15
C THR A 44 -14.18 -24.06 -8.32
N SER A 45 -14.32 -25.31 -7.90
CA SER A 45 -15.59 -26.05 -7.99
C SER A 45 -16.67 -25.49 -7.07
N ALA A 46 -16.32 -25.11 -5.83
CA ALA A 46 -17.25 -24.48 -4.89
C ALA A 46 -17.73 -23.10 -5.34
N ASN A 47 -16.85 -22.29 -5.95
CA ASN A 47 -17.25 -21.01 -6.54
C ASN A 47 -18.10 -21.19 -7.80
N LEU A 48 -17.87 -22.25 -8.57
CA LEU A 48 -18.70 -22.58 -9.74
C LEU A 48 -20.09 -23.09 -9.31
N GLN A 49 -20.19 -23.82 -8.21
CA GLN A 49 -21.47 -24.25 -7.63
C GLN A 49 -22.27 -23.09 -7.03
N ARG A 50 -21.64 -22.14 -6.33
CA ARG A 50 -22.31 -20.91 -5.86
C ARG A 50 -22.89 -20.07 -7.01
N ARG A 51 -22.24 -20.08 -8.18
CA ARG A 51 -22.77 -19.41 -9.39
C ARG A 51 -23.92 -20.15 -10.06
N LYS A 52 -24.12 -21.44 -9.76
CA LYS A 52 -25.16 -22.28 -10.40
C LYS A 52 -26.45 -22.36 -9.60
N THR A 53 -26.46 -22.02 -8.31
CA THR A 53 -27.65 -22.09 -7.46
C THR A 53 -28.51 -20.81 -7.46
N SER A 54 -28.07 -19.73 -8.12
CA SER A 54 -28.89 -18.52 -8.31
C SER A 54 -29.64 -18.53 -9.66
N LYS A 55 -30.14 -19.69 -10.10
CA LYS A 55 -30.98 -19.78 -11.31
C LYS A 55 -32.32 -19.04 -11.18
N ASN A 56 -32.66 -18.57 -9.99
CA ASN A 56 -33.83 -17.71 -9.74
C ASN A 56 -33.49 -16.23 -9.56
N ASP A 57 -32.21 -15.83 -9.64
CA ASP A 57 -31.80 -14.40 -9.70
C ASP A 57 -31.63 -13.93 -11.16
N ILE A 58 -32.32 -14.60 -12.10
CA ILE A 58 -32.49 -14.04 -13.44
C ILE A 58 -33.58 -12.99 -13.26
N PHE A 59 -33.17 -11.73 -13.18
CA PHE A 59 -34.08 -10.61 -13.32
C PHE A 59 -34.80 -10.77 -14.68
N ASN A 60 -36.05 -11.25 -14.65
CA ASN A 60 -36.87 -11.45 -15.85
C ASN A 60 -37.16 -10.10 -16.55
N GLU A 61 -37.05 -9.01 -15.81
CA GLU A 61 -37.16 -7.63 -16.27
C GLU A 61 -36.04 -6.81 -15.62
N ASP A 62 -35.55 -5.77 -16.31
CA ASP A 62 -34.55 -4.86 -15.74
C ASP A 62 -35.08 -4.30 -14.41
N PRO A 63 -34.40 -4.52 -13.26
CA PRO A 63 -34.88 -4.00 -11.98
C PRO A 63 -35.01 -2.48 -11.98
N CYS A 64 -34.36 -1.77 -12.91
CA CYS A 64 -34.51 -0.32 -13.10
C CYS A 64 -35.85 0.07 -13.78
N MET A 65 -36.55 -0.87 -14.40
CA MET A 65 -37.83 -0.67 -15.09
C MET A 65 -39.05 -0.95 -14.19
N VAL A 66 -38.87 -1.68 -13.09
CA VAL A 66 -39.91 -1.84 -12.07
C VAL A 66 -40.14 -0.48 -11.41
N SER A 67 -41.38 0.02 -11.39
CA SER A 67 -41.74 1.30 -10.79
C SER A 67 -41.59 1.27 -9.27
N HIS A 68 -40.36 1.34 -8.78
CA HIS A 68 -40.07 1.38 -7.37
C HIS A 68 -39.56 2.77 -7.01
N SER A 69 -40.20 3.39 -6.02
CA SER A 69 -39.80 4.70 -5.50
C SER A 69 -38.68 4.50 -4.48
N CYS A 70 -37.52 4.05 -4.94
CA CYS A 70 -36.33 3.97 -4.09
C CYS A 70 -35.87 5.38 -3.77
N LEU A 71 -36.26 5.88 -2.60
CA LEU A 71 -35.71 7.11 -2.06
C LEU A 71 -34.27 6.80 -1.59
N PRO A 72 -33.24 7.41 -2.21
CA PRO A 72 -31.87 7.17 -1.79
C PRO A 72 -31.65 7.59 -0.34
N ILE A 73 -31.09 6.69 0.47
CA ILE A 73 -30.74 6.92 1.88
C ILE A 73 -29.86 8.17 2.01
N ASN A 74 -28.96 8.39 1.06
CA ASN A 74 -28.13 9.59 0.99
C ASN A 74 -28.29 10.29 -0.36
N ARG A 75 -29.47 10.88 -0.59
CA ARG A 75 -29.81 11.59 -1.83
C ARG A 75 -28.71 12.53 -2.33
N TYR A 76 -28.15 13.35 -1.44
CA TYR A 76 -27.12 14.34 -1.81
C TYR A 76 -25.77 13.69 -2.13
N GLY A 77 -25.36 12.69 -1.36
CA GLY A 77 -24.14 11.92 -1.62
C GLY A 77 -24.23 11.14 -2.93
N ASP A 78 -25.35 10.48 -3.18
CA ASP A 78 -25.57 9.71 -4.40
C ASP A 78 -25.62 10.60 -5.64
N LYS A 79 -26.21 11.79 -5.52
CA LYS A 79 -26.19 12.79 -6.59
C LYS A 79 -24.76 13.29 -6.84
N ALA A 80 -24.00 13.62 -5.80
CA ALA A 80 -22.60 14.02 -5.92
C ALA A 80 -21.72 12.93 -6.57
N ASN A 81 -21.94 11.67 -6.20
CA ASN A 81 -21.25 10.52 -6.80
C ASN A 81 -21.63 10.35 -8.27
N ARG A 82 -22.91 10.52 -8.64
CA ARG A 82 -23.36 10.50 -10.04
C ARG A 82 -22.63 11.56 -10.89
N HIS A 83 -22.48 12.79 -10.39
CA HIS A 83 -21.67 13.80 -11.09
C HIS A 83 -20.22 13.36 -11.26
N GLY A 84 -19.59 12.82 -10.21
CA GLY A 84 -18.23 12.28 -10.28
C GLY A 84 -18.09 11.18 -11.35
N TYR A 85 -19.06 10.26 -11.42
CA TYR A 85 -19.07 9.21 -12.44
C TYR A 85 -19.29 9.75 -13.85
N GLN A 86 -20.23 10.66 -14.04
CA GLN A 86 -20.50 11.30 -15.34
C GLN A 86 -19.27 12.05 -15.84
N ALA A 87 -18.61 12.83 -14.97
CA ALA A 87 -17.35 13.49 -15.30
C ALA A 87 -16.27 12.46 -15.70
N CYS A 88 -16.09 11.39 -14.93
CA CYS A 88 -15.16 10.32 -15.28
C CYS A 88 -15.51 9.58 -16.59
N GLN A 89 -16.78 9.54 -16.98
CA GLN A 89 -17.20 9.00 -18.28
C GLN A 89 -16.89 9.99 -19.41
N ALA A 90 -17.15 11.28 -19.21
CA ALA A 90 -16.79 12.33 -20.17
C ALA A 90 -15.28 12.31 -20.47
N LEU A 91 -14.44 12.17 -19.44
CA LEU A 91 -12.99 12.03 -19.60
C LEU A 91 -12.56 10.84 -20.46
N ARG A 92 -13.34 9.75 -20.48
CA ARG A 92 -13.02 8.59 -21.34
C ARG A 92 -13.28 8.88 -22.81
N LYS A 93 -14.27 9.73 -23.08
CA LYS A 93 -14.67 10.10 -24.44
C LYS A 93 -13.73 11.17 -25.01
N ASP A 94 -13.27 12.08 -24.16
CA ASP A 94 -12.34 13.14 -24.55
C ASP A 94 -10.90 12.59 -24.71
N LYS A 95 -10.40 12.59 -25.95
CA LYS A 95 -9.03 12.18 -26.26
C LYS A 95 -7.99 13.10 -25.66
N HIS A 96 -8.31 14.37 -25.37
CA HIS A 96 -7.39 15.41 -24.90
C HIS A 96 -7.47 15.71 -23.41
N ALA A 97 -8.35 15.03 -22.68
CA ALA A 97 -8.57 15.21 -21.24
C ALA A 97 -7.31 15.05 -20.36
N TYR A 98 -6.30 14.34 -20.84
CA TYR A 98 -5.02 14.16 -20.16
C TYR A 98 -4.17 15.44 -20.11
N LYS A 99 -4.40 16.42 -20.99
CA LYS A 99 -3.67 17.70 -21.00
C LYS A 99 -4.07 18.60 -19.84
N THR A 100 -5.28 18.41 -19.34
CA THR A 100 -5.86 19.15 -18.22
C THR A 100 -5.59 18.43 -16.90
N THR A 101 -5.27 19.20 -15.85
CA THR A 101 -4.94 18.63 -14.54
C THR A 101 -6.18 17.99 -13.89
N PRO A 102 -6.02 16.97 -13.02
CA PRO A 102 -7.14 16.39 -12.27
C PRO A 102 -7.93 17.43 -11.47
N TYR A 103 -7.25 18.49 -10.99
CA TYR A 103 -7.87 19.59 -10.26
C TYR A 103 -8.84 20.37 -11.14
N ARG A 104 -8.48 20.65 -12.40
CA ARG A 104 -9.34 21.38 -13.34
C ARG A 104 -10.65 20.63 -13.59
N HIS A 105 -10.58 19.32 -13.85
CA HIS A 105 -11.78 18.48 -14.01
C HIS A 105 -12.66 18.43 -12.76
N PHE A 106 -12.02 18.38 -11.59
CA PHE A 106 -12.74 18.43 -10.32
C PHE A 106 -13.47 19.78 -10.15
N SER A 107 -12.78 20.89 -10.41
CA SER A 107 -13.33 22.25 -10.33
C SER A 107 -14.48 22.47 -11.32
N GLU A 108 -14.31 22.05 -12.57
CA GLU A 108 -15.36 22.11 -13.59
C GLU A 108 -16.59 21.29 -13.18
N THR A 109 -16.39 20.10 -12.60
CA THR A 109 -17.50 19.27 -12.07
C THR A 109 -18.21 19.97 -10.92
N ALA A 110 -17.48 20.63 -10.02
CA ALA A 110 -18.05 21.40 -8.93
C ALA A 110 -18.89 22.59 -9.43
N GLN A 111 -18.43 23.30 -10.46
CA GLN A 111 -19.19 24.37 -11.11
C GLN A 111 -20.44 23.83 -11.80
N ASN A 112 -20.34 22.68 -12.46
CA ASN A 112 -21.50 22.02 -13.07
C ASN A 112 -22.56 21.66 -12.04
N ILE A 113 -22.18 21.25 -10.83
CA ILE A 113 -23.12 20.99 -9.72
C ILE A 113 -23.85 22.27 -9.29
N LEU A 114 -23.16 23.41 -9.25
CA LEU A 114 -23.79 24.69 -8.89
C LEU A 114 -24.76 25.19 -9.97
N ASN A 115 -24.39 25.00 -11.23
CA ASN A 115 -25.13 25.50 -12.40
C ASN A 115 -26.28 24.58 -12.84
N GLU A 116 -26.30 23.32 -12.42
CA GLU A 116 -27.35 22.38 -12.80
C GLU A 116 -28.74 22.86 -12.34
N LEU A 117 -29.76 22.74 -13.19
CA LEU A 117 -31.16 23.00 -12.87
C LEU A 117 -31.77 21.90 -11.97
N TRP A 118 -31.05 21.49 -10.93
CA TRP A 118 -31.53 20.53 -9.95
C TRP A 118 -31.97 21.25 -8.68
N LYS A 119 -33.29 21.33 -8.49
CA LYS A 119 -33.94 21.91 -7.30
C LYS A 119 -33.44 23.32 -6.93
N THR A 120 -33.54 23.68 -5.65
CA THR A 120 -33.15 24.95 -5.04
C THR A 120 -31.63 25.06 -4.89
N ILE A 121 -31.14 26.29 -4.75
CA ILE A 121 -29.72 26.61 -4.58
C ILE A 121 -29.14 25.92 -3.33
N ASP A 122 -29.89 25.84 -2.24
CA ASP A 122 -29.43 25.18 -1.01
C ASP A 122 -29.24 23.68 -1.17
N ASP A 123 -30.10 23.02 -1.96
CA ASP A 123 -29.93 21.60 -2.28
C ASP A 123 -28.66 21.37 -3.10
N ARG A 124 -28.33 22.27 -4.04
CA ARG A 124 -27.07 22.21 -4.81
C ARG A 124 -25.85 22.42 -3.91
N ARG A 125 -25.91 23.35 -2.96
CA ARG A 125 -24.86 23.55 -1.95
C ARG A 125 -24.65 22.31 -1.10
N LYS A 126 -25.72 21.59 -0.72
CA LYS A 126 -25.60 20.30 0.00
C LYS A 126 -24.93 19.23 -0.86
N VAL A 127 -25.28 19.11 -2.14
CA VAL A 127 -24.59 18.20 -3.08
C VAL A 127 -23.13 18.58 -3.21
N LEU A 128 -22.83 19.87 -3.37
CA LEU A 128 -21.46 20.37 -3.47
C LEU A 128 -20.66 20.10 -2.20
N GLY A 129 -21.26 20.27 -1.02
CA GLY A 129 -20.66 19.93 0.26
C GLY A 129 -20.32 18.44 0.36
N LYS A 130 -21.23 17.55 -0.06
CA LYS A 130 -20.94 16.10 -0.19
C LYS A 130 -19.91 15.82 -1.30
N PHE A 131 -19.83 16.69 -2.31
CA PHE A 131 -18.84 16.56 -3.36
C PHE A 131 -17.43 16.89 -2.90
N HIS A 132 -17.28 17.97 -2.12
CA HIS A 132 -16.02 18.53 -1.62
C HIS A 132 -15.50 17.95 -0.31
N GLY A 133 -16.35 17.38 0.55
CA GLY A 133 -15.98 16.94 1.90
C GLY A 133 -14.96 15.79 1.93
N ASP A 134 -15.18 14.76 2.76
CA ASP A 134 -14.23 13.65 2.96
C ASP A 134 -13.83 12.86 1.69
N SER A 135 -14.49 13.17 0.58
CA SER A 135 -14.28 12.54 -0.72
C SER A 135 -13.40 13.34 -1.68
N TYR A 136 -12.89 14.54 -1.35
CA TYR A 136 -12.02 15.28 -2.29
C TYR A 136 -10.79 14.47 -2.68
N GLU A 137 -10.04 13.97 -1.68
CA GLU A 137 -8.82 13.19 -1.95
C GLU A 137 -9.15 11.92 -2.74
N HIS A 138 -10.23 11.23 -2.38
CA HIS A 138 -10.70 10.04 -3.07
C HIS A 138 -11.08 10.31 -4.53
N LYS A 139 -11.81 11.41 -4.79
CA LYS A 139 -12.24 11.81 -6.13
C LYS A 139 -11.08 12.32 -6.97
N ARG A 140 -10.19 13.15 -6.40
CA ARG A 140 -8.95 13.58 -7.05
C ARG A 140 -8.11 12.37 -7.45
N LYS A 141 -7.96 11.37 -6.56
CA LYS A 141 -7.26 10.11 -6.86
C LYS A 141 -7.97 9.32 -7.96
N THR A 142 -9.30 9.31 -7.98
CA THR A 142 -10.09 8.67 -9.04
C THR A 142 -9.85 9.31 -10.40
N PHE A 143 -9.90 10.65 -10.47
CA PHE A 143 -9.57 11.41 -11.68
C PHE A 143 -8.12 11.15 -12.12
N ALA A 144 -7.16 11.24 -11.19
CA ALA A 144 -5.75 11.02 -11.48
C ALA A 144 -5.47 9.59 -12.00
N ASN A 145 -6.06 8.57 -11.37
CA ASN A 145 -5.97 7.18 -11.81
C ASN A 145 -6.58 7.01 -13.21
N LYS A 146 -7.69 7.70 -13.49
CA LYS A 146 -8.33 7.62 -14.80
C LYS A 146 -7.48 8.24 -15.90
N LEU A 147 -6.94 9.44 -15.67
CA LEU A 147 -6.02 10.11 -16.59
C LEU A 147 -4.74 9.29 -16.80
N ARG A 148 -4.17 8.74 -15.72
CA ARG A 148 -3.02 7.82 -15.81
C ARG A 148 -3.35 6.60 -16.67
N GLY A 149 -4.52 5.99 -16.46
CA GLY A 149 -4.96 4.86 -17.28
C GLY A 149 -5.16 5.20 -18.75
N MET A 150 -5.50 6.45 -19.09
CA MET A 150 -5.55 6.91 -20.48
C MET A 150 -4.15 7.07 -21.07
N LEU A 151 -3.21 7.63 -20.30
CA LEU A 151 -1.81 7.77 -20.71
C LEU A 151 -1.13 6.40 -20.89
N SER A 152 -1.34 5.46 -19.97
CA SER A 152 -0.75 4.12 -20.04
C SER A 152 -1.25 3.29 -21.22
N ARG A 153 -2.43 3.61 -21.78
CA ARG A 153 -2.97 2.94 -22.98
C ARG A 153 -2.45 3.52 -24.28
N ARG A 154 -1.85 4.70 -24.26
CA ARG A 154 -1.16 5.24 -25.44
C ARG A 154 0.20 4.54 -25.52
N ILE A 155 0.31 3.60 -26.46
CA ILE A 155 1.53 2.84 -26.74
C ILE A 155 2.68 3.79 -27.19
N SER A 156 2.35 5.02 -27.58
CA SER A 156 3.32 6.05 -27.97
C SER A 156 2.77 7.46 -27.68
N PRO A 157 2.92 8.00 -26.45
CA PRO A 157 2.67 9.43 -26.24
C PRO A 157 3.65 10.25 -27.10
N PRO A 158 3.23 11.41 -27.64
CA PRO A 158 4.14 12.35 -28.28
C PRO A 158 5.35 12.66 -27.36
N PHE A 159 6.54 12.78 -27.95
CA PHE A 159 7.78 13.02 -27.20
C PHE A 159 7.70 14.25 -26.27
N GLU A 160 7.02 15.32 -26.71
CA GLU A 160 6.79 16.52 -25.91
C GLU A 160 6.00 16.24 -24.60
N GLU A 161 5.04 15.31 -24.65
CA GLU A 161 4.24 14.93 -23.49
C GLU A 161 5.06 14.10 -22.50
N LEU A 162 5.96 13.26 -23.02
CA LEU A 162 6.90 12.50 -22.21
C LEU A 162 7.86 13.43 -21.47
N LEU A 163 8.41 14.44 -22.17
CA LEU A 163 9.26 15.46 -21.57
C LEU A 163 8.53 16.25 -20.48
N LYS A 164 7.31 16.72 -20.75
CA LYS A 164 6.49 17.41 -19.74
C LYS A 164 6.24 16.54 -18.50
N CYS A 165 5.97 15.25 -18.68
CA CYS A 165 5.80 14.30 -17.59
C CYS A 165 7.10 14.14 -16.77
N LEU A 166 8.24 13.97 -17.44
CA LEU A 166 9.55 13.85 -16.80
C LEU A 166 9.92 15.12 -16.01
N HIS A 167 9.69 16.30 -16.58
CA HIS A 167 9.91 17.57 -15.87
C HIS A 167 9.03 17.68 -14.63
N SER A 168 7.75 17.32 -14.72
CA SER A 168 6.85 17.32 -13.56
C SER A 168 7.34 16.39 -12.44
N ILE A 169 7.80 15.17 -12.79
CA ILE A 169 8.37 14.22 -11.82
C ILE A 169 9.64 14.78 -11.19
N ASN A 170 10.52 15.39 -12.00
CA ASN A 170 11.74 16.02 -11.51
C ASN A 170 11.43 17.17 -10.56
N SER A 171 10.49 18.07 -10.89
CA SER A 171 10.10 19.19 -10.00
C SER A 171 9.59 18.71 -8.64
N VAL A 172 8.76 17.66 -8.60
CA VAL A 172 8.28 17.07 -7.34
C VAL A 172 9.43 16.43 -6.55
N SER A 173 10.34 15.75 -7.25
CA SER A 173 11.48 15.09 -6.62
C SER A 173 12.46 16.11 -6.04
N PHE A 174 12.74 17.19 -6.77
CA PHE A 174 13.55 18.31 -6.29
C PHE A 174 12.91 19.02 -5.11
N GLY A 175 11.60 19.32 -5.15
CA GLY A 175 10.91 19.90 -4.00
C GLY A 175 10.96 19.00 -2.76
N THR A 176 10.83 17.68 -2.95
CA THR A 176 10.96 16.71 -1.85
C THR A 176 12.39 16.70 -1.28
N LEU A 177 13.42 16.71 -2.14
CA LEU A 177 14.82 16.75 -1.71
C LEU A 177 15.17 18.06 -1.02
N TYR A 178 14.63 19.18 -1.52
CA TYR A 178 14.85 20.50 -0.94
C TYR A 178 14.25 20.58 0.47
N ASN A 179 13.02 20.09 0.65
CA ASN A 179 12.39 20.00 1.97
C ASN A 179 13.20 19.10 2.94
N VAL A 180 13.76 17.99 2.45
CA VAL A 180 14.62 17.12 3.26
C VAL A 180 15.95 17.81 3.63
N LYS A 181 16.47 18.68 2.75
CA LYS A 181 17.70 19.44 2.98
C LYS A 181 17.50 20.57 3.99
N GLU A 182 16.42 21.35 3.87
CA GLU A 182 16.12 22.44 4.81
C GLU A 182 15.70 21.89 6.18
N ASP A 183 14.83 20.90 6.20
CA ASP A 183 14.38 20.25 7.44
C ASP A 183 14.93 18.83 7.55
N ALA A 184 16.23 18.71 7.82
CA ALA A 184 16.84 17.41 8.14
C ALA A 184 16.14 16.72 9.35
N GLN A 185 15.51 17.53 10.22
CA GLN A 185 14.72 17.08 11.37
C GLN A 185 13.25 16.74 11.02
N ALA A 186 12.70 17.24 9.90
CA ALA A 186 11.37 16.83 9.39
C ALA A 186 11.43 15.46 8.71
N SER A 187 12.18 14.54 9.32
CA SER A 187 12.06 13.12 9.04
C SER A 187 10.57 12.77 9.12
N LYS A 188 10.05 12.15 8.05
CA LYS A 188 8.65 11.70 7.99
C LYS A 188 8.36 10.95 9.29
N VAL A 189 7.37 11.43 10.04
CA VAL A 189 6.90 10.78 11.27
C VAL A 189 6.69 9.32 10.94
N LEU A 190 7.54 8.48 11.53
CA LEU A 190 7.46 7.04 11.32
C LEU A 190 6.16 6.54 11.92
N ARG A 191 5.62 5.47 11.35
CA ARG A 191 4.49 4.79 11.99
C ARG A 191 4.94 4.37 13.39
N ARG A 192 4.06 4.45 14.39
CA ARG A 192 4.38 4.12 15.78
C ARG A 192 5.13 2.79 15.95
N LYS A 193 4.74 1.75 15.19
CA LYS A 193 5.43 0.44 15.18
C LYS A 193 6.86 0.51 14.63
N ASP A 194 7.08 1.28 13.56
CA ASP A 194 8.39 1.47 12.97
C ASP A 194 9.31 2.27 13.89
N GLN A 195 8.76 3.28 14.57
CA GLN A 195 9.47 4.03 15.60
C GLN A 195 9.94 3.10 16.73
N GLN A 196 9.02 2.34 17.33
CA GLN A 196 9.35 1.38 18.40
C GLN A 196 10.42 0.36 17.97
N ARG A 197 10.37 -0.10 16.72
CA ARG A 197 11.38 -1.00 16.18
C ARG A 197 12.75 -0.33 16.10
N ARG A 198 12.82 0.90 15.62
CA ARG A 198 14.06 1.69 15.60
C ARG A 198 14.57 1.95 17.00
N ASP A 199 13.70 2.24 17.94
CA ASP A 199 14.07 2.47 19.34
C ASP A 199 14.70 1.21 19.94
N LYS A 200 14.10 0.02 19.74
CA LYS A 200 14.69 -1.28 20.15
C LYS A 200 16.05 -1.54 19.51
N ILE A 201 16.18 -1.28 18.20
CA ILE A 201 17.44 -1.43 17.47
C ILE A 201 18.50 -0.48 18.04
N ASN A 202 18.15 0.79 18.23
CA ASN A 202 19.07 1.80 18.75
C ASN A 202 19.50 1.48 20.17
N GLN A 203 18.57 1.00 21.01
CA GLN A 203 18.87 0.55 22.37
C GLN A 203 19.86 -0.62 22.35
N GLU A 204 19.58 -1.69 21.58
CA GLU A 204 20.47 -2.86 21.51
C GLU A 204 21.85 -2.51 20.93
N MET A 205 21.91 -1.62 19.93
CA MET A 205 23.18 -1.10 19.40
C MET A 205 23.93 -0.29 20.45
N ALA A 206 23.25 0.51 21.26
CA ALA A 206 23.88 1.30 22.31
C ALA A 206 24.43 0.42 23.43
N GLU A 207 23.66 -0.57 23.89
CA GLU A 207 24.08 -1.55 24.91
C GLU A 207 25.29 -2.36 24.41
N PHE A 208 25.22 -2.89 23.19
CA PHE A 208 26.35 -3.62 22.61
C PHE A 208 27.59 -2.75 22.43
N LYS A 209 27.42 -1.49 22.01
CA LYS A 209 28.53 -0.52 21.91
C LYS A 209 29.17 -0.26 23.27
N GLN A 210 28.39 -0.09 24.33
CA GLN A 210 28.92 0.08 25.69
C GLN A 210 29.71 -1.15 26.15
N LEU A 211 29.20 -2.36 25.90
CA LEU A 211 29.92 -3.61 26.20
C LEU A 211 31.23 -3.71 25.41
N PHE A 212 31.19 -3.36 24.12
CA PHE A 212 32.36 -3.36 23.24
C PHE A 212 33.43 -2.36 23.69
N THR A 213 33.04 -1.16 24.14
CA THR A 213 33.98 -0.15 24.61
C THR A 213 34.54 -0.47 26.01
N SER A 214 33.77 -1.11 26.89
CA SER A 214 34.18 -1.40 28.26
C SER A 214 35.01 -2.68 28.42
N SER A 215 34.87 -3.64 27.50
CA SER A 215 35.48 -4.97 27.63
C SER A 215 36.70 -5.12 26.74
N VAL A 216 37.85 -5.50 27.32
CA VAL A 216 39.08 -5.79 26.56
C VAL A 216 38.93 -7.06 25.69
N LEU A 217 38.10 -8.02 26.12
CA LEU A 217 37.79 -9.23 25.37
C LEU A 217 36.28 -9.52 25.45
N LEU A 218 35.60 -9.45 24.31
CA LEU A 218 34.21 -9.86 24.19
C LEU A 218 34.11 -11.37 23.97
N HIS A 219 33.30 -12.03 24.77
CA HIS A 219 32.99 -13.44 24.55
C HIS A 219 32.08 -13.61 23.32
N THR A 220 32.27 -14.72 22.62
CA THR A 220 31.57 -15.03 21.35
C THR A 220 30.06 -15.22 21.54
N ASP A 221 29.63 -15.70 22.71
CA ASP A 221 28.23 -15.86 23.08
C ASP A 221 27.48 -14.52 23.09
N ILE A 222 28.09 -13.45 23.61
CA ILE A 222 27.51 -12.10 23.62
C ILE A 222 27.29 -11.59 22.19
N ILE A 223 28.26 -11.81 21.29
CA ILE A 223 28.15 -11.42 19.88
C ILE A 223 27.02 -12.19 19.20
N ILE A 224 26.93 -13.49 19.44
CA ILE A 224 25.87 -14.34 18.88
C ILE A 224 24.49 -13.88 19.37
N ASP A 225 24.35 -13.57 20.65
CA ASP A 225 23.08 -13.09 21.21
C ASP A 225 22.66 -11.74 20.59
N TYR A 226 23.60 -10.79 20.51
CA TYR A 226 23.38 -9.51 19.83
C TYR A 226 22.89 -9.70 18.39
N CYS A 227 23.59 -10.53 17.60
CA CYS A 227 23.20 -10.80 16.21
C CYS A 227 21.80 -11.43 16.11
N ARG A 228 21.43 -12.32 17.03
CA ARG A 228 20.09 -12.94 17.07
C ARG A 228 19.01 -11.89 17.35
N LYS A 229 19.21 -11.01 18.33
CA LYS A 229 18.26 -9.95 18.68
C LYS A 229 18.10 -8.95 17.53
N MET A 230 19.21 -8.50 16.94
CA MET A 230 19.18 -7.62 15.77
C MET A 230 18.45 -8.25 14.59
N SER A 231 18.71 -9.53 14.30
CA SER A 231 18.00 -10.26 13.25
C SER A 231 16.50 -10.32 13.52
N ARG A 232 16.08 -10.58 14.78
CA ARG A 232 14.66 -10.55 15.16
C ARG A 232 14.04 -9.18 14.95
N PHE A 233 14.66 -8.10 15.45
CA PHE A 233 14.11 -6.76 15.30
C PHE A 233 13.98 -6.32 13.84
N VAL A 234 14.92 -6.70 12.97
CA VAL A 234 14.87 -6.37 11.55
C VAL A 234 13.80 -7.20 10.81
N THR A 235 13.60 -8.46 11.20
CA THR A 235 12.70 -9.40 10.50
C THR A 235 11.28 -9.47 11.05
N GLU A 236 11.02 -8.87 12.21
CA GLU A 236 9.69 -8.81 12.83
C GLU A 236 8.71 -8.17 11.82
N LYS A 237 7.83 -9.01 11.23
CA LYS A 237 6.91 -8.58 10.19
C LYS A 237 5.93 -7.57 10.78
N THR A 238 5.80 -6.43 10.11
CA THR A 238 4.66 -5.53 10.30
C THR A 238 3.40 -6.22 9.79
N ILE A 239 2.76 -6.97 10.67
CA ILE A 239 1.35 -7.36 10.53
C ILE A 239 0.49 -6.18 10.99
#